data_AF-A0A3L8CJD2-F1
#
_entry.id   AF-A0A3L8CJD2-F1
#
_cell.length_a   1.000
_cell.length_b   1.000
_cell.length_c   1.000
_cell.angle_alpha   90.00
_cell.angle_beta   90.00
_cell.angle_gamma   90.00
#
_symmetry.space_group_name_H-M   'P 1'
#
loop_
_entity.id
_entity.type
_entity.pdbx_description
1 polymer ?
#
loop_
_entity_poly.entity_id
_entity_poly.type
_entity_poly.pdbx_seq_one_letter_code
_entity_poly.pdbx_strand_id
1 'polypeptide(L)'
;MSLSNGFAAVLKAVRAVRGLSQQDLGDVSDRKHFWQIENAKSSPTLNKLEKLSKALQFDPVTLLTLSLAVRDEVSPSEVLQRVQKELADFERMGGLKELVDSMQSGVPKSRASEQLRKLAAVQLCKREGLTQKATTEKLGLPKSTVHDLWKMTDPDE
;
A
#
# COMPACT_ATOMS: atom_id res chain seq x y z
N MET A 1 12.29 -10.21 -22.81
CA MET A 1 10.81 -10.45 -22.69
C MET A 1 10.18 -9.32 -21.86
N SER A 2 8.85 -9.09 -21.86
CA SER A 2 8.22 -8.15 -20.89
C SER A 2 8.04 -8.81 -19.52
N LEU A 3 7.97 -8.04 -18.43
CA LEU A 3 7.70 -8.59 -17.08
C LEU A 3 6.33 -9.28 -17.04
N SER A 4 5.32 -8.73 -17.72
CA SER A 4 4.00 -9.34 -17.82
C SER A 4 4.02 -10.69 -18.52
N ASN A 5 4.86 -10.86 -19.55
CA ASN A 5 5.07 -12.15 -20.19
C ASN A 5 5.77 -13.14 -19.23
N GLY A 6 6.78 -12.67 -18.49
CA GLY A 6 7.46 -13.50 -17.49
C GLY A 6 6.51 -13.98 -16.40
N PHE A 7 5.68 -13.06 -15.89
CA PHE A 7 4.65 -13.35 -14.90
C PHE A 7 3.62 -14.36 -15.42
N ALA A 8 3.14 -14.19 -16.65
CA ALA A 8 2.22 -15.13 -17.29
C ALA A 8 2.81 -16.55 -17.38
N ALA A 9 4.08 -16.67 -17.76
CA ALA A 9 4.79 -17.95 -17.83
C ALA A 9 4.94 -18.60 -16.44
N VAL A 10 5.31 -17.81 -15.43
CA VAL A 10 5.41 -18.27 -14.04
C VAL A 10 4.09 -18.77 -13.50
N LEU A 11 2.99 -18.03 -13.70
CA LEU A 11 1.66 -18.48 -13.26
C LEU A 11 1.30 -19.84 -13.87
N LYS A 12 1.50 -20.00 -15.18
CA LYS A 12 1.24 -21.28 -15.87
C LYS A 12 2.09 -22.41 -15.31
N ALA A 13 3.37 -22.16 -15.05
CA ALA A 13 4.29 -23.16 -14.50
C ALA A 13 3.90 -23.56 -13.07
N VAL A 14 3.67 -22.59 -12.17
CA VAL A 14 3.28 -22.85 -10.78
C VAL A 14 1.94 -23.59 -10.74
N ARG A 15 0.98 -23.17 -11.59
CA ARG A 15 -0.32 -23.82 -11.71
C ARG A 15 -0.20 -25.28 -12.15
N ALA A 16 0.64 -25.55 -13.15
CA ALA A 16 0.88 -26.91 -13.63
C ALA A 16 1.52 -27.80 -12.55
N VAL A 17 2.54 -27.30 -11.85
CA VAL A 17 3.21 -28.04 -10.76
C VAL A 17 2.25 -28.35 -9.61
N ARG A 18 1.29 -27.46 -9.33
CA ARG A 18 0.30 -27.64 -8.26
C ARG A 18 -0.97 -28.40 -8.69
N GLY A 19 -1.08 -28.78 -9.97
CA GLY A 19 -2.28 -29.45 -10.48
C GLY A 19 -3.54 -28.59 -10.43
N LEU A 20 -3.39 -27.26 -10.45
CA LEU A 20 -4.51 -26.32 -10.37
C LEU A 20 -5.07 -26.02 -11.76
N SER A 21 -6.38 -25.87 -11.87
CA SER A 21 -7.04 -25.30 -13.03
C SER A 21 -7.10 -23.77 -12.92
N GLN A 22 -7.42 -23.08 -14.02
CA GLN A 22 -7.69 -21.64 -13.95
C GLN A 22 -8.89 -21.30 -13.07
N GLN A 23 -9.83 -22.23 -12.91
CA GLN A 23 -11.02 -22.01 -12.08
C GLN A 23 -10.67 -21.99 -10.59
N ASP A 24 -9.53 -22.57 -10.22
CA ASP A 24 -9.03 -22.63 -8.85
C ASP A 24 -8.27 -21.35 -8.45
N LEU A 25 -7.99 -20.44 -9.40
CA LEU A 25 -7.21 -19.23 -9.14
C LEU A 25 -8.00 -18.10 -8.46
N GLY A 26 -9.30 -18.28 -8.23
CA GLY A 26 -10.13 -17.39 -7.42
C GLY A 26 -11.60 -17.40 -7.84
N ASP A 27 -12.37 -16.47 -7.29
CA ASP A 27 -13.82 -16.43 -7.48
C ASP A 27 -14.21 -16.14 -8.94
N VAL A 28 -15.47 -16.46 -9.27
CA VAL A 28 -16.03 -16.34 -10.62
C VAL A 28 -15.81 -14.96 -11.24
N SER A 29 -15.83 -13.89 -10.42
CA SER A 29 -15.63 -12.50 -10.82
C SER A 29 -14.21 -12.19 -11.31
N ASP A 30 -13.19 -12.91 -10.84
CA ASP A 30 -11.79 -12.64 -11.16
C ASP A 30 -11.27 -13.48 -12.35
N ARG A 31 -11.99 -14.54 -12.75
CA ARG A 31 -11.57 -15.51 -13.80
C ARG A 31 -11.16 -14.87 -15.11
N LYS A 32 -11.94 -13.91 -15.62
CA LYS A 32 -11.60 -13.20 -16.87
C LYS A 32 -10.26 -12.49 -16.74
N HIS A 33 -10.01 -11.85 -15.60
CA HIS A 33 -8.75 -11.14 -15.38
C HIS A 33 -7.57 -12.09 -15.22
N PHE A 34 -7.73 -13.18 -14.48
CA PHE A 34 -6.66 -14.18 -14.34
C PHE A 34 -6.32 -14.83 -15.68
N TRP A 35 -7.33 -15.10 -16.53
CA TRP A 35 -7.07 -15.56 -17.89
C TRP A 35 -6.28 -14.53 -18.72
N GLN A 36 -6.63 -13.25 -18.63
CA GLN A 36 -5.91 -12.20 -19.36
C GLN A 36 -4.47 -12.07 -18.84
N ILE A 37 -4.25 -12.23 -17.54
CA ILE A 37 -2.91 -12.18 -16.91
C ILE A 37 -2.08 -13.41 -17.30
N GLU A 38 -2.62 -14.63 -17.21
CA GLU A 38 -1.92 -15.86 -17.63
C GLU A 38 -1.60 -15.89 -19.15
N ASN A 39 -2.29 -15.09 -19.95
CA ASN A 39 -2.01 -14.93 -21.38
C ASN A 39 -1.28 -13.64 -21.73
N ALA A 40 -0.73 -12.94 -20.72
CA ALA A 40 0.01 -11.69 -20.86
C ALA A 40 -0.73 -10.57 -21.62
N LYS A 41 -2.07 -10.62 -21.64
CA LYS A 41 -2.94 -9.61 -22.25
C LYS A 41 -3.21 -8.42 -21.34
N SER A 42 -2.85 -8.54 -20.06
CA SER A 42 -2.95 -7.48 -19.06
C SER A 42 -1.94 -7.69 -17.94
N SER A 43 -1.50 -6.61 -17.32
CA SER A 43 -0.68 -6.66 -16.10
C SER A 43 -1.57 -6.79 -14.85
N PRO A 44 -1.15 -7.58 -13.84
CA PRO A 44 -1.87 -7.65 -12.57
C PRO A 44 -1.79 -6.31 -11.83
N THR A 45 -2.87 -5.91 -11.18
CA THR A 45 -2.81 -4.88 -10.12
C THR A 45 -2.24 -5.50 -8.84
N LEU A 46 -1.82 -4.69 -7.86
CA LEU A 46 -1.33 -5.21 -6.57
C LEU A 46 -2.37 -6.10 -5.88
N ASN A 47 -3.64 -5.69 -5.82
CA ASN A 47 -4.71 -6.51 -5.25
C ASN A 47 -4.87 -7.86 -5.97
N LYS A 48 -4.69 -7.90 -7.30
CA LYS A 48 -4.78 -9.15 -8.07
C LYS A 48 -3.56 -10.03 -7.85
N LEU A 49 -2.38 -9.43 -7.73
CA LEU A 49 -1.16 -10.15 -7.36
C LEU A 49 -1.33 -10.81 -5.99
N GLU A 50 -1.85 -10.12 -4.98
CA GLU A 50 -2.11 -10.71 -3.66
C GLU A 50 -3.10 -11.87 -3.73
N LYS A 51 -4.22 -11.70 -4.45
CA LYS A 51 -5.22 -12.77 -4.64
C LYS A 51 -4.62 -14.00 -5.32
N LEU A 52 -3.88 -13.80 -6.40
CA LEU A 52 -3.21 -14.89 -7.14
C LEU A 52 -2.17 -15.59 -6.27
N SER A 53 -1.38 -14.82 -5.53
CA SER A 53 -0.35 -15.36 -4.62
C SER A 53 -1.00 -16.24 -3.56
N LYS A 54 -2.11 -15.80 -2.95
CA LYS A 54 -2.90 -16.59 -2.01
C LYS A 54 -3.46 -17.88 -2.64
N ALA A 55 -4.09 -17.79 -3.81
CA ALA A 55 -4.65 -18.95 -4.50
C ALA A 55 -3.58 -19.98 -4.89
N LEU A 56 -2.40 -19.49 -5.29
CA LEU A 56 -1.24 -20.31 -5.62
C LEU A 56 -0.43 -20.77 -4.40
N GLN A 57 -0.77 -20.32 -3.18
CA GLN A 57 0.00 -20.56 -1.96
C GLN A 57 1.48 -20.18 -2.12
N PHE A 58 1.71 -19.01 -2.71
CA PHE A 58 3.02 -18.41 -2.90
C PHE A 58 3.04 -17.02 -2.25
N ASP A 59 4.23 -16.57 -1.85
CA ASP A 59 4.42 -15.16 -1.53
C ASP A 59 4.46 -14.33 -2.84
N PRO A 60 3.85 -13.13 -2.88
CA PRO A 60 3.93 -12.22 -4.03
C PRO A 60 5.36 -11.97 -4.52
N VAL A 61 6.32 -11.83 -3.59
CA VAL A 61 7.72 -11.61 -3.92
C VAL A 61 8.28 -12.82 -4.65
N THR A 62 7.95 -14.05 -4.23
CA THR A 62 8.40 -15.26 -4.92
C THR A 62 7.94 -15.29 -6.37
N LEU A 63 6.67 -14.94 -6.65
CA LEU A 63 6.17 -14.88 -8.02
C LEU A 63 6.90 -13.80 -8.84
N LEU A 64 7.17 -12.63 -8.25
CA LEU A 64 7.90 -11.55 -8.92
C LEU A 64 9.36 -11.92 -9.18
N THR A 65 10.04 -12.58 -8.24
CA THR A 65 11.41 -13.07 -8.39
C THR A 65 11.51 -14.04 -9.56
N LEU A 66 10.63 -15.04 -9.62
CA LEU A 66 10.57 -15.97 -10.74
C LEU A 66 10.29 -15.24 -12.07
N SER A 67 9.43 -14.23 -12.05
CA SER A 67 9.05 -13.48 -13.25
C SER A 67 10.21 -12.63 -13.78
N LEU A 68 10.98 -12.02 -12.89
CA LEU A 68 12.19 -11.27 -13.23
C LEU A 68 13.29 -12.21 -13.72
N ALA A 69 13.47 -13.36 -13.09
CA ALA A 69 14.41 -14.39 -13.52
C ALA A 69 14.11 -14.85 -14.96
N VAL A 70 12.84 -15.14 -15.27
CA VAL A 70 12.40 -15.49 -16.63
C VAL A 70 12.58 -14.32 -17.61
N ARG A 71 12.29 -13.08 -17.19
CA ARG A 71 12.40 -11.89 -18.06
C ARG A 71 13.84 -11.57 -18.45
N ASP A 72 14.74 -11.65 -17.46
CA ASP A 72 16.16 -11.29 -17.56
C ASP A 72 17.04 -12.47 -17.96
N GLU A 73 16.46 -13.67 -18.09
CA GLU A 73 17.16 -14.91 -18.46
C GLU A 73 18.29 -15.27 -17.46
N VAL A 74 18.03 -15.07 -16.17
CA VAL A 74 18.95 -15.34 -15.07
C VAL A 74 18.32 -16.30 -14.07
N SER A 75 19.12 -16.81 -13.12
CA SER A 75 18.59 -17.62 -12.02
C SER A 75 17.81 -16.77 -11.01
N PRO A 76 16.81 -17.35 -10.32
CA PRO A 76 16.14 -16.68 -9.20
C PRO A 76 17.11 -16.22 -8.10
N SER A 77 18.21 -16.95 -7.90
CA SER A 77 19.26 -16.60 -6.93
C SER A 77 19.97 -15.31 -7.28
N GLU A 78 20.27 -15.06 -8.57
CA GLU A 78 20.87 -13.80 -9.03
C GLU A 78 19.94 -12.61 -8.82
N VAL A 79 18.63 -12.80 -9.02
CA VAL A 79 17.62 -11.77 -8.72
C VAL A 79 17.63 -11.45 -7.23
N LEU A 80 17.64 -12.46 -6.36
CA LEU A 80 17.67 -12.26 -4.91
C LEU A 80 18.94 -11.57 -4.43
N GLN A 81 20.11 -11.90 -5.00
CA GLN A 81 21.36 -11.20 -4.68
C GLN A 81 21.29 -9.72 -5.05
N ARG A 82 20.72 -9.39 -6.22
CA ARG A 82 20.50 -8.00 -6.63
C ARG A 82 19.57 -7.27 -5.66
N VAL A 83 18.45 -7.89 -5.29
CA VAL A 83 17.49 -7.33 -4.32
C VAL A 83 18.14 -7.10 -2.96
N GLN A 84 18.95 -8.04 -2.45
CA GLN A 84 19.65 -7.85 -1.18
C GLN A 84 20.61 -6.66 -1.22
N LYS A 85 21.36 -6.49 -2.31
CA LYS A 85 22.24 -5.34 -2.49
C LYS A 85 21.46 -4.03 -2.53
N GLU A 86 20.38 -3.98 -3.32
CA GLU A 86 19.52 -2.80 -3.43
C GLU A 86 18.88 -2.42 -2.10
N LEU A 87 18.45 -3.41 -1.29
CA LEU A 87 17.92 -3.16 0.06
C LEU A 87 19.00 -2.57 0.98
N ALA A 88 20.21 -3.14 1.01
CA ALA A 88 21.30 -2.62 1.83
C ALA A 88 21.70 -1.20 1.42
N ASP A 89 21.73 -0.91 0.11
CA ASP A 89 21.98 0.44 -0.41
C ASP A 89 20.87 1.41 -0.04
N PHE A 90 19.60 1.00 -0.15
CA PHE A 90 18.43 1.80 0.22
C PHE A 90 18.42 2.12 1.72
N GLU A 91 18.75 1.15 2.57
CA GLU A 91 18.92 1.32 4.01
C GLU A 91 20.03 2.33 4.33
N ARG A 92 21.20 2.19 3.70
CA ARG A 92 22.35 3.10 3.87
C ARG A 92 22.03 4.54 3.45
N MET A 93 21.14 4.72 2.46
CA MET A 93 20.64 6.03 2.04
C MET A 93 19.59 6.63 3.01
N GLY A 94 19.25 5.94 4.10
CA GLY A 94 18.20 6.36 5.03
C GLY A 94 16.79 6.07 4.54
N GLY A 95 16.62 5.24 3.51
CA GLY A 95 15.34 4.97 2.86
C GLY A 95 14.27 4.38 3.79
N LEU A 96 14.66 3.58 4.79
CA LEU A 96 13.72 3.07 5.78
C LEU A 96 13.12 4.17 6.64
N LYS A 97 13.92 5.17 7.01
CA LYS A 97 13.44 6.33 7.76
C LYS A 97 12.43 7.11 6.93
N GLU A 98 12.75 7.36 5.66
CA GLU A 98 11.85 8.05 4.73
C GLU A 98 10.54 7.27 4.49
N LEU A 99 10.58 5.94 4.43
CA LEU A 99 9.36 5.11 4.34
C LEU A 99 8.46 5.29 5.57
N VAL A 100 9.04 5.29 6.77
CA VAL A 100 8.28 5.52 8.01
C VAL A 100 7.70 6.93 8.03
N ASP A 101 8.51 7.94 7.69
CA ASP A 101 8.11 9.34 7.69
C ASP A 101 7.00 9.61 6.66
N SER A 102 7.09 9.02 5.46
CA SER A 102 6.08 9.13 4.41
C SER A 102 4.78 8.38 4.73
N MET A 103 4.85 7.24 5.44
CA MET A 103 3.65 6.54 5.92
C MET A 103 2.93 7.31 7.03
N GLN A 104 3.67 7.95 7.94
CA GLN A 104 3.10 8.82 8.97
C GLN A 104 2.52 10.10 8.37
N SER A 105 3.15 10.60 7.30
CA SER A 105 2.70 11.77 6.54
C SER A 105 1.57 11.45 5.54
N GLY A 106 1.35 10.16 5.23
CA GLY A 106 0.62 9.65 4.08
C GLY A 106 -0.81 9.17 4.32
N VAL A 107 -1.48 9.59 5.39
CA VAL A 107 -2.95 9.51 5.42
C VAL A 107 -3.45 10.54 4.41
N PRO A 108 -4.20 10.16 3.34
CA PRO A 108 -4.92 11.14 2.56
C PRO A 108 -5.75 11.97 3.55
N LYS A 109 -5.54 13.29 3.59
CA LYS A 109 -6.39 14.20 4.37
C LYS A 109 -7.80 14.15 3.76
N SER A 110 -8.57 13.11 4.07
CA SER A 110 -10.01 13.17 3.95
C SER A 110 -10.43 14.42 4.70
N ARG A 111 -11.33 15.23 4.14
CA ARG A 111 -11.88 16.39 4.85
C ARG A 111 -12.33 16.01 6.27
N ALA A 112 -12.83 14.78 6.44
CA ALA A 112 -13.21 14.22 7.73
C ALA A 112 -12.02 14.06 8.70
N SER A 113 -10.86 13.57 8.25
CA SER A 113 -9.67 13.40 9.12
C SER A 113 -8.97 14.73 9.42
N GLU A 114 -9.02 15.68 8.48
CA GLU A 114 -8.54 17.05 8.73
C GLU A 114 -9.41 17.78 9.75
N GLN A 115 -10.74 17.63 9.65
CA GLN A 115 -11.68 18.21 10.61
C GLN A 115 -11.53 17.57 12.00
N LEU A 116 -11.33 16.25 12.08
CA LEU A 116 -11.06 15.55 13.35
C LEU A 116 -9.77 16.05 14.02
N ARG A 117 -8.70 16.27 13.25
CA ARG A 117 -7.43 16.82 13.74
C ARG A 117 -7.58 18.25 14.24
N LYS A 118 -8.29 19.11 13.50
CA LYS A 118 -8.57 20.50 13.93
C LYS A 118 -9.43 20.51 15.19
N LEU A 119 -10.42 19.64 15.29
CA LEU A 119 -11.24 19.48 16.49
C LEU A 119 -10.37 19.08 17.69
N ALA A 120 -9.57 18.01 17.57
CA ALA A 120 -8.69 17.55 18.64
C ALA A 120 -7.70 18.63 19.10
N ALA A 121 -7.11 19.39 18.18
CA ALA A 121 -6.19 20.48 18.50
C ALA A 121 -6.88 21.65 19.23
N VAL A 122 -8.10 22.01 18.82
CA VAL A 122 -8.90 23.06 19.47
C VAL A 122 -9.33 22.61 20.88
N GLN A 123 -9.75 21.35 21.04
CA GLN A 123 -10.13 20.80 22.35
C GLN A 123 -8.95 20.66 23.31
N LEU A 124 -7.75 20.32 22.80
CA LEU A 124 -6.53 20.33 23.61
C LEU A 124 -6.24 21.74 24.15
N CYS A 125 -6.33 22.77 23.30
CA CYS A 125 -6.13 24.15 23.74
C CYS A 125 -7.19 24.58 24.78
N LYS A 126 -8.45 24.13 24.64
CA LYS A 126 -9.51 24.36 25.63
C LYS A 126 -9.20 23.69 26.97
N ARG A 127 -8.74 22.44 26.97
CA ARG A 127 -8.30 21.71 28.18
C ARG A 127 -7.09 22.37 28.85
N GLU A 128 -6.18 22.93 28.07
CA GLU A 128 -5.04 23.73 28.55
C GLU A 128 -5.45 25.11 29.10
N GLY A 129 -6.75 25.46 29.09
CA GLY A 129 -7.26 26.72 29.64
C GLY A 129 -7.04 27.93 28.73
N LEU A 130 -6.68 27.74 27.46
CA LEU A 130 -6.55 28.85 26.52
C LEU A 130 -7.92 29.46 26.20
N THR A 131 -7.93 30.74 25.85
CA THR A 131 -9.12 31.40 25.28
C THR A 131 -9.24 31.07 23.80
N GLN A 132 -10.44 31.23 23.21
CA GLN A 132 -10.65 31.08 21.77
C GLN A 132 -9.71 31.98 20.95
N LYS A 133 -9.45 33.22 21.43
CA LYS A 133 -8.52 34.16 20.78
C LYS A 133 -7.08 33.63 20.79
N ALA A 134 -6.59 33.17 21.94
CA ALA A 134 -5.25 32.60 22.05
C ALA A 134 -5.11 31.30 21.22
N THR A 135 -6.19 30.54 21.08
CA THR A 135 -6.23 29.31 20.25
C THR A 135 -6.19 29.62 18.76
N THR A 136 -6.89 30.66 18.30
CA THR A 136 -6.77 31.19 16.92
C THR A 136 -5.33 31.57 16.61
N GLU A 137 -4.67 32.30 17.51
CA GLU A 137 -3.28 32.74 17.34
C GLU A 137 -2.29 31.57 17.41
N LYS A 138 -2.49 30.62 18.34
CA LYS A 138 -1.63 29.44 18.52
C LYS A 138 -1.74 28.43 17.38
N LEU A 139 -2.94 28.19 16.84
CA LEU A 139 -3.20 27.17 15.81
C LEU A 139 -3.22 27.72 14.38
N GLY A 140 -3.21 29.05 14.21
CA GLY A 140 -3.33 29.69 12.88
C GLY A 140 -4.67 29.43 12.18
N LEU A 141 -5.71 29.07 12.92
CA LEU A 141 -7.05 28.75 12.39
C LEU A 141 -7.95 30.00 12.37
N PRO A 142 -8.88 30.14 11.41
CA PRO A 142 -9.85 31.24 11.41
C PRO A 142 -10.70 31.27 12.68
N LYS A 143 -11.09 32.47 13.13
CA LYS A 143 -11.94 32.65 14.32
C LYS A 143 -13.25 31.87 14.25
N SER A 144 -13.88 31.81 13.06
CA SER A 144 -15.10 31.02 12.82
C SER A 144 -14.86 29.53 13.02
N THR A 145 -13.77 28.99 12.45
CA THR A 145 -13.41 27.58 12.58
C THR A 145 -13.09 27.19 14.02
N VAL A 146 -12.38 28.04 14.78
CA VAL A 146 -12.15 27.80 16.21
C VAL A 146 -13.47 27.85 16.98
N HIS A 147 -14.33 28.83 16.71
CA HIS A 147 -15.63 28.97 17.38
C HIS A 147 -16.53 27.75 17.19
N ASP A 148 -16.64 27.25 15.96
CA ASP A 148 -17.48 26.10 15.62
C ASP A 148 -16.96 24.82 16.29
N LEU A 149 -15.64 24.58 16.22
CA LEU A 149 -15.00 23.40 16.81
C LEU A 149 -14.93 23.47 18.35
N TRP A 150 -14.94 24.66 18.95
CA TRP A 150 -14.96 24.87 20.41
C TRP A 150 -16.29 24.47 21.05
N LYS A 151 -17.38 24.62 20.27
CA LYS A 151 -18.77 24.32 20.66
C LYS A 151 -19.17 22.87 20.38
N MET A 152 -18.45 22.16 19.53
CA MET A 152 -18.63 20.72 19.33
C MET A 152 -18.07 19.99 20.56
N THR A 153 -18.96 19.54 21.45
CA THR A 153 -18.64 18.81 22.68
C THR A 153 -18.01 17.44 22.36
N ASP A 154 -17.05 17.01 23.17
CA ASP A 154 -16.55 15.62 23.18
C ASP A 154 -17.77 14.70 23.45
N PRO A 155 -17.96 13.56 22.76
CA PRO A 155 -19.09 12.64 22.98
C PRO A 155 -19.15 11.98 24.36
N ASP A 156 -18.17 12.23 25.23
CA ASP A 156 -18.01 11.59 26.55
C ASP A 156 -18.19 12.56 27.75
N GLU A 157 -18.92 13.67 27.56
CA GLU A 157 -19.55 14.48 28.63
C GLU A 157 -21.08 14.46 28.48
#